data_AF-A0A969N013-F1
#
_entry.id   AF-A0A969N013-F1
#
_cell.length_a   1.000
_cell.length_b   1.000
_cell.length_c   1.000
_cell.angle_alpha   90.00
_cell.angle_beta   90.00
_cell.angle_gamma   90.00
#
_symmetry.space_group_name_H-M   'P 1'
#
loop_
_entity.id
_entity.type
_entity.pdbx_description
1 polymer ?
#
loop_
_entity_poly.entity_id
_entity_poly.type
_entity_poly.pdbx_seq_one_letter_code
_entity_poly.pdbx_strand_id
1 'polypeptide(L)'
;MRLLNLAPPILRLKQSALDYQDQVGLLRIHWQIGNRTIFSRFYTRIDQVFIVWGLIIAIIFGVAQFCPINWTVQAIIWTGLTGIGTAGMIGLAWFWVTVERLRWVVHGWAILMSFGIVYTDLGILGGWWQLLPYLCPLWLGVSALGYLITGLGMRSRAFLVVGAWHLIGIVLLPHTGGWQYLSTGAVMTGSLLVLSEMQWDMRPPIDFNALTVEQKHFNQEQHRLRRLAVEVQ
;
A
#
# COMPACT_ATOMS: atom_id res chain seq x y z
N MET A 1 0.31 23.89 15.61
CA MET A 1 -0.43 23.10 14.60
C MET A 1 -0.44 21.65 15.01
N ARG A 2 -1.61 20.98 15.08
CA ARG A 2 -1.65 19.53 15.37
C ARG A 2 -1.18 18.77 14.13
N LEU A 3 -0.13 17.97 14.28
CA LEU A 3 0.50 17.22 13.19
C LEU A 3 -0.41 16.08 12.67
N LEU A 4 -1.26 15.55 13.55
CA LEU A 4 -2.26 14.51 13.27
C LEU A 4 -3.65 14.99 13.72
N ASN A 5 -4.67 14.72 12.92
CA ASN A 5 -6.05 14.97 13.32
C ASN A 5 -6.59 13.74 14.06
N LEU A 6 -7.01 13.91 15.32
CA LEU A 6 -7.48 12.79 16.15
C LEU A 6 -8.97 12.49 15.97
N ALA A 7 -9.73 13.38 15.35
CA ALA A 7 -11.18 13.29 15.27
C ALA A 7 -11.72 12.11 14.41
N PRO A 8 -11.21 11.84 13.19
CA PRO A 8 -11.72 10.70 12.43
C PRO A 8 -11.25 9.35 13.03
N PRO A 9 -11.96 8.23 12.79
CA PRO A 9 -11.41 6.90 13.09
C PRO A 9 -10.19 6.61 12.20
N ILE A 10 -9.26 5.79 12.69
CA ILE A 10 -8.03 5.42 11.96
C ILE A 10 -8.36 4.62 10.69
N LEU A 11 -9.23 3.62 10.83
CA LEU A 11 -9.78 2.84 9.74
C LEU A 11 -11.30 2.89 9.81
N ARG A 12 -11.97 2.93 8.65
CA ARG A 12 -13.42 2.86 8.53
C ARG A 12 -13.81 2.10 7.26
N LEU A 13 -15.08 1.71 7.18
CA LEU A 13 -15.65 1.16 5.95
C LEU A 13 -15.61 2.21 4.83
N LYS A 14 -15.41 1.77 3.59
CA LYS A 14 -15.33 2.65 2.42
C LYS A 14 -16.62 3.44 2.23
N GLN A 15 -16.48 4.75 2.12
CA GLN A 15 -17.57 5.65 1.79
C GLN A 15 -17.81 5.69 0.28
N SER A 16 -19.08 5.77 -0.12
CA SER A 16 -19.50 5.86 -1.53
C SER A 16 -19.32 7.26 -2.13
N ALA A 17 -19.34 8.30 -1.30
CA ALA A 17 -19.12 9.68 -1.69
C ALA A 17 -17.61 9.95 -1.91
N LEU A 18 -17.12 9.54 -3.07
CA LEU A 18 -15.71 9.62 -3.48
C LEU A 18 -15.38 10.93 -4.18
N ASP A 19 -14.21 11.50 -3.88
CA ASP A 19 -13.70 12.67 -4.59
C ASP A 19 -13.38 12.33 -6.05
N TYR A 20 -13.34 13.34 -6.92
CA TYR A 20 -13.13 13.18 -8.35
C TYR A 20 -11.89 12.34 -8.67
N GLN A 21 -10.77 12.61 -7.98
CA GLN A 21 -9.52 11.87 -8.17
C GLN A 21 -9.62 10.38 -7.81
N ASP A 22 -10.50 10.02 -6.88
CA ASP A 22 -10.72 8.63 -6.47
C ASP A 22 -11.66 7.88 -7.44
N GLN A 23 -12.49 8.61 -8.19
CA GLN A 23 -13.37 8.05 -9.21
C GLN A 23 -12.63 7.73 -10.52
N VAL A 24 -11.57 8.47 -10.83
CA VAL A 24 -10.79 8.28 -12.05
C VAL A 24 -10.10 6.91 -12.03
N GLY A 25 -10.53 6.00 -12.90
CA GLY A 25 -10.02 4.63 -12.97
C GLY A 25 -10.46 3.75 -11.80
N LEU A 26 -11.61 4.06 -11.20
CA LEU A 26 -12.26 3.24 -10.19
C LEU A 26 -12.66 1.87 -10.78
N LEU A 27 -12.16 0.79 -10.20
CA LEU A 27 -12.57 -0.56 -10.54
C LEU A 27 -13.80 -0.92 -9.72
N ARG A 28 -14.91 -1.31 -10.36
CA ARG A 28 -16.11 -1.82 -9.69
C ARG A 28 -16.23 -3.30 -9.96
N ILE A 29 -16.15 -4.10 -8.90
CA ILE A 29 -16.35 -5.54 -8.97
C ILE A 29 -17.75 -5.81 -8.45
N HIS A 30 -18.61 -6.28 -9.35
CA HIS A 30 -19.98 -6.63 -9.07
C HIS A 30 -20.24 -8.07 -9.48
N TRP A 31 -20.40 -8.93 -8.50
CA TRP A 31 -20.68 -10.34 -8.67
C TRP A 31 -22.08 -10.65 -8.15
N GLN A 32 -22.93 -11.15 -9.04
CA GLN A 32 -24.28 -11.62 -8.73
C GLN A 32 -24.43 -13.07 -9.20
N ILE A 33 -25.14 -13.88 -8.41
CA ILE A 33 -25.61 -15.20 -8.86
C ILE A 33 -27.13 -15.21 -8.71
N GLY A 34 -27.83 -15.30 -9.85
CA GLY A 34 -29.27 -15.08 -9.93
C GLY A 34 -29.64 -13.67 -9.44
N ASN A 35 -30.62 -13.58 -8.55
CA ASN A 35 -31.07 -12.30 -7.97
C ASN A 35 -30.31 -11.88 -6.70
N ARG A 36 -29.28 -12.64 -6.26
CA ARG A 36 -28.50 -12.31 -5.07
C ARG A 36 -27.15 -11.72 -5.44
N THR A 37 -26.91 -10.51 -4.96
CA THR A 37 -25.58 -9.87 -5.05
C THR A 37 -24.68 -10.50 -3.99
N ILE A 38 -23.65 -11.21 -4.42
CA ILE A 38 -22.70 -11.90 -3.53
C ILE A 38 -21.57 -10.94 -3.13
N PHE A 39 -21.09 -10.15 -4.09
CA PHE A 39 -19.98 -9.24 -3.87
C PHE A 39 -20.18 -7.97 -4.68
N SER A 40 -20.14 -6.82 -4.02
CA SER A 40 -20.18 -5.52 -4.68
C SER A 40 -19.24 -4.58 -3.95
N ARG A 41 -18.09 -4.32 -4.57
CA ARG A 41 -17.03 -3.47 -4.02
C ARG A 41 -16.44 -2.59 -5.12
N PHE A 42 -15.86 -1.48 -4.70
CA PHE A 42 -15.11 -0.60 -5.57
C PHE A 42 -13.70 -0.39 -5.03
N TYR A 43 -12.75 -0.25 -5.95
CA TYR A 43 -11.33 -0.10 -5.68
C TYR A 43 -10.78 1.10 -6.43
N THR A 44 -10.36 2.11 -5.69
CA THR A 44 -9.66 3.28 -6.24
C THR A 44 -8.33 2.83 -6.85
N ARG A 45 -7.68 3.72 -7.60
CA ARG A 45 -6.34 3.40 -8.13
C ARG A 45 -5.33 3.10 -7.03
N ILE A 46 -5.43 3.79 -5.88
CA ILE A 46 -4.56 3.54 -4.73
C ILE A 46 -4.86 2.17 -4.11
N ASP A 47 -6.13 1.76 -4.02
CA ASP A 47 -6.49 0.41 -3.56
C ASP A 47 -5.92 -0.67 -4.50
N GLN A 48 -6.00 -0.42 -5.81
CA GLN A 48 -5.43 -1.32 -6.82
C GLN A 48 -3.91 -1.45 -6.67
N VAL A 49 -3.19 -0.36 -6.34
CA VAL A 49 -1.76 -0.42 -6.01
C VAL A 49 -1.52 -1.37 -4.84
N PHE A 50 -2.30 -1.26 -3.76
CA PHE A 50 -2.14 -2.14 -2.60
C PHE A 50 -2.44 -3.60 -2.92
N ILE A 51 -3.49 -3.88 -3.70
CA ILE A 51 -3.83 -5.24 -4.12
C ILE A 51 -2.71 -5.84 -4.97
N VAL A 52 -2.25 -5.11 -6.00
CA VAL A 52 -1.18 -5.58 -6.90
C VAL A 52 0.10 -5.88 -6.11
N TRP A 53 0.53 -4.97 -5.24
CA TRP A 53 1.69 -5.22 -4.38
C TRP A 53 1.46 -6.37 -3.40
N GLY A 54 0.28 -6.48 -2.82
CA GLY A 54 -0.07 -7.56 -1.89
C GLY A 54 0.05 -8.92 -2.53
N LEU A 55 -0.40 -9.06 -3.79
CA LEU A 55 -0.27 -10.26 -4.59
C LEU A 55 1.19 -10.56 -4.96
N ILE A 56 1.94 -9.55 -5.42
CA ILE A 56 3.37 -9.70 -5.74
C ILE A 56 4.14 -10.21 -4.51
N ILE A 57 3.92 -9.59 -3.36
CA ILE A 57 4.58 -9.96 -2.09
C ILE A 57 4.19 -11.37 -1.66
N ALA A 58 2.89 -11.72 -1.75
CA ALA A 58 2.43 -13.06 -1.41
C ALA A 58 3.10 -14.13 -2.27
N ILE A 59 3.26 -13.87 -3.57
CA ILE A 59 3.97 -14.76 -4.50
C ILE A 59 5.45 -14.84 -4.12
N ILE A 60 6.15 -13.71 -3.98
CA ILE A 60 7.59 -13.67 -3.68
C ILE A 60 7.90 -14.46 -2.40
N PHE A 61 7.25 -14.12 -1.29
CA PHE A 61 7.54 -14.74 0.01
C PHE A 61 6.95 -16.15 0.15
N GLY A 62 5.83 -16.45 -0.51
CA GLY A 62 5.27 -17.79 -0.57
C GLY A 62 6.17 -18.76 -1.33
N VAL A 63 6.66 -18.35 -2.50
CA VAL A 63 7.62 -19.14 -3.30
C VAL A 63 8.94 -19.29 -2.54
N ALA A 64 9.46 -18.22 -1.92
CA ALA A 64 10.66 -18.28 -1.09
C ALA A 64 10.55 -19.30 0.05
N GLN A 65 9.37 -19.42 0.66
CA GLN A 65 9.15 -20.31 1.79
C GLN A 65 9.02 -21.79 1.37
N PHE A 66 8.28 -22.06 0.31
CA PHE A 66 7.78 -23.41 0.02
C PHE A 66 8.33 -24.05 -1.25
N CYS A 67 8.81 -23.25 -2.20
CA CYS A 67 9.21 -23.77 -3.48
C CYS A 67 10.73 -24.03 -3.50
N PRO A 68 11.18 -25.25 -3.82
CA PRO A 68 12.59 -25.59 -3.93
C PRO A 68 13.18 -25.12 -5.27
N ILE A 69 12.95 -23.86 -5.62
CA ILE A 69 13.50 -23.23 -6.84
C ILE A 69 14.87 -22.63 -6.50
N ASN A 70 15.80 -22.67 -7.44
CA ASN A 70 17.11 -22.06 -7.26
C ASN A 70 17.00 -20.55 -6.91
N TRP A 71 17.69 -20.10 -5.86
CA TRP A 71 17.66 -18.71 -5.37
C TRP A 71 18.03 -17.68 -6.43
N THR A 72 18.96 -17.98 -7.34
CA THR A 72 19.33 -17.09 -8.45
C THR A 72 18.17 -16.89 -9.42
N VAL A 73 17.45 -17.96 -9.75
CA VAL A 73 16.25 -17.87 -10.60
C VAL A 73 15.16 -17.07 -9.89
N GLN A 74 14.95 -17.32 -8.60
CA GLN A 74 14.00 -16.56 -7.79
C GLN A 74 14.35 -15.06 -7.77
N ALA A 75 15.61 -14.70 -7.51
CA ALA A 75 16.07 -13.30 -7.50
C ALA A 75 15.80 -12.56 -8.81
N ILE A 76 16.12 -13.18 -9.96
CA ILE A 76 15.86 -12.57 -11.28
C ILE A 76 14.36 -12.31 -11.47
N ILE A 77 13.51 -13.29 -11.13
CA ILE A 77 12.06 -13.16 -11.24
C ILE A 77 11.54 -12.08 -10.29
N TRP A 78 12.01 -12.05 -9.05
CA TRP A 78 11.58 -11.09 -8.03
C TRP A 78 11.98 -9.67 -8.38
N THR A 79 13.18 -9.45 -8.92
CA THR A 79 13.62 -8.15 -9.44
C THR A 79 12.70 -7.69 -10.57
N GLY A 80 12.35 -8.58 -11.50
CA GLY A 80 11.37 -8.29 -12.55
C GLY A 80 9.98 -7.92 -12.01
N LEU A 81 9.44 -8.74 -11.10
CA LEU A 81 8.13 -8.52 -10.48
C LEU A 81 8.08 -7.21 -9.68
N THR A 82 9.14 -6.92 -8.91
CA THR A 82 9.25 -5.69 -8.11
C THR A 82 9.37 -4.46 -9.01
N GLY A 83 10.09 -4.57 -10.14
CA GLY A 83 10.15 -3.53 -11.17
C GLY A 83 8.79 -3.24 -11.80
N ILE A 84 8.07 -4.29 -12.20
CA ILE A 84 6.70 -4.18 -12.74
C ILE A 84 5.75 -3.58 -11.70
N GLY A 85 5.79 -4.06 -10.45
CA GLY A 85 4.99 -3.53 -9.35
C GLY A 85 5.27 -2.05 -9.08
N THR A 86 6.52 -1.64 -9.14
CA THR A 86 6.93 -0.23 -8.96
C THR A 86 6.43 0.64 -10.12
N ALA A 87 6.59 0.20 -11.37
CA ALA A 87 6.09 0.92 -12.53
C ALA A 87 4.54 1.02 -12.51
N GLY A 88 3.86 -0.07 -12.15
CA GLY A 88 2.40 -0.11 -11.99
C GLY A 88 1.92 0.84 -10.88
N MET A 89 2.59 0.86 -9.73
CA MET A 89 2.33 1.81 -8.66
C MET A 89 2.46 3.26 -9.14
N ILE A 90 3.54 3.59 -9.85
CA ILE A 90 3.74 4.93 -10.40
C ILE A 90 2.58 5.26 -11.33
N GLY A 91 2.28 4.42 -12.33
CA GLY A 91 1.21 4.68 -13.30
C GLY A 91 -0.18 4.86 -12.67
N LEU A 92 -0.54 3.99 -11.71
CA LEU A 92 -1.83 4.06 -11.03
C LEU A 92 -1.93 5.26 -10.08
N ALA A 93 -0.89 5.52 -9.28
CA ALA A 93 -0.93 6.56 -8.26
C ALA A 93 -0.64 7.96 -8.80
N TRP A 94 0.03 8.12 -9.95
CA TRP A 94 0.61 9.40 -10.40
C TRP A 94 -0.37 10.56 -10.42
N PHE A 95 -1.57 10.33 -10.98
CA PHE A 95 -2.61 11.35 -11.04
C PHE A 95 -3.06 11.75 -9.63
N TRP A 96 -3.36 10.77 -8.79
CA TRP A 96 -3.82 10.99 -7.42
C TRP A 96 -2.78 11.75 -6.60
N VAL A 97 -1.50 11.32 -6.62
CA VAL A 97 -0.44 12.01 -5.88
C VAL A 97 -0.08 13.37 -6.46
N THR A 98 -0.40 13.63 -7.72
CA THR A 98 -0.27 14.96 -8.33
C THR A 98 -1.30 15.91 -7.74
N VAL A 99 -2.57 15.49 -7.69
CA VAL A 99 -3.66 16.28 -7.10
C VAL A 99 -3.38 16.52 -5.62
N GLU A 100 -2.96 15.50 -4.90
CA GLU A 100 -2.72 15.56 -3.45
C GLU A 100 -1.36 16.15 -3.04
N ARG A 101 -0.49 16.55 -3.99
CA ARG A 101 0.90 17.01 -3.72
C ARG A 101 1.75 16.01 -2.93
N LEU A 102 1.64 14.73 -3.26
CA LEU A 102 2.36 13.62 -2.64
C LEU A 102 3.30 12.89 -3.60
N ARG A 103 3.67 13.51 -4.74
CA ARG A 103 4.60 12.90 -5.73
C ARG A 103 5.89 12.37 -5.09
N TRP A 104 6.42 13.11 -4.12
CA TRP A 104 7.62 12.73 -3.39
C TRP A 104 7.46 11.41 -2.60
N VAL A 105 6.24 11.04 -2.19
CA VAL A 105 5.95 9.75 -1.55
C VAL A 105 6.16 8.62 -2.55
N VAL A 106 5.69 8.77 -3.80
CA VAL A 106 5.89 7.77 -4.86
C VAL A 106 7.37 7.63 -5.22
N HIS A 107 8.09 8.76 -5.33
CA HIS A 107 9.55 8.71 -5.53
C HIS A 107 10.26 8.04 -4.36
N GLY A 108 9.85 8.32 -3.12
CA GLY A 108 10.37 7.67 -1.92
C GLY A 108 10.19 6.16 -1.96
N TRP A 109 8.98 5.68 -2.27
CA TRP A 109 8.73 4.25 -2.44
C TRP A 109 9.55 3.64 -3.57
N ALA A 110 9.68 4.31 -4.73
CA ALA A 110 10.51 3.81 -5.82
C ALA A 110 11.98 3.64 -5.39
N ILE A 111 12.55 4.63 -4.69
CA ILE A 111 13.92 4.55 -4.16
C ILE A 111 14.05 3.41 -3.16
N LEU A 112 13.09 3.27 -2.25
CA LEU A 112 13.07 2.21 -1.24
C LEU A 112 13.00 0.80 -1.87
N MET A 113 12.15 0.62 -2.89
CA MET A 113 12.04 -0.64 -3.63
C MET A 113 13.33 -0.96 -4.37
N SER A 114 13.93 0.03 -5.05
CA SER A 114 15.23 -0.13 -5.71
C SER A 114 16.33 -0.52 -4.72
N PHE A 115 16.36 0.09 -3.54
CA PHE A 115 17.32 -0.28 -2.49
C PHE A 115 17.14 -1.73 -2.03
N GLY A 116 15.90 -2.16 -1.77
CA GLY A 116 15.60 -3.54 -1.38
C GLY A 116 16.01 -4.57 -2.44
N ILE A 117 15.74 -4.26 -3.72
CA ILE A 117 16.19 -5.09 -4.86
C ILE A 117 17.71 -5.19 -4.87
N VAL A 118 18.43 -4.06 -4.88
CA VAL A 118 19.90 -4.06 -4.97
C VAL A 118 20.51 -4.84 -3.82
N TYR A 119 20.01 -4.67 -2.60
CA TYR A 119 20.50 -5.44 -1.45
C TYR A 119 20.25 -6.94 -1.61
N THR A 120 19.04 -7.32 -2.06
CA THR A 120 18.67 -8.72 -2.28
C THR A 120 19.55 -9.36 -3.36
N ASP A 121 19.76 -8.66 -4.47
CA ASP A 121 20.56 -9.13 -5.60
C ASP A 121 22.06 -9.21 -5.25
N LEU A 122 22.60 -8.28 -4.44
CA LEU A 122 23.96 -8.42 -3.92
C LEU A 122 24.11 -9.68 -3.05
N GLY A 123 23.10 -9.98 -2.22
CA GLY A 123 23.10 -11.17 -1.37
C GLY A 123 23.07 -12.48 -2.16
N ILE A 124 22.27 -12.53 -3.23
CA ILE A 124 22.04 -13.75 -4.01
C ILE A 124 22.95 -13.82 -5.25
N LEU A 125 22.85 -12.85 -6.16
CA LEU A 125 23.60 -12.83 -7.42
C LEU A 125 25.05 -12.39 -7.21
N GLY A 126 25.27 -11.42 -6.32
CA GLY A 126 26.60 -10.94 -5.95
C GLY A 126 27.38 -11.89 -5.03
N GLY A 127 26.73 -12.93 -4.50
CA GLY A 127 27.34 -13.93 -3.63
C GLY A 127 27.63 -13.44 -2.21
N TRP A 128 27.05 -12.32 -1.78
CA TRP A 128 27.24 -11.79 -0.42
C TRP A 128 26.29 -12.49 0.56
N TRP A 129 26.53 -13.78 0.76
CA TRP A 129 25.68 -14.68 1.54
C TRP A 129 25.41 -14.21 2.97
N GLN A 130 26.27 -13.37 3.53
CA GLN A 130 26.12 -12.74 4.85
C GLN A 130 24.87 -11.84 4.93
N LEU A 131 24.34 -11.38 3.79
CA LEU A 131 23.12 -10.58 3.70
C LEU A 131 21.84 -11.42 3.77
N LEU A 132 21.91 -12.71 3.43
CA LEU A 132 20.73 -13.59 3.32
C LEU A 132 19.92 -13.70 4.63
N PRO A 133 20.54 -13.84 5.82
CA PRO A 133 19.80 -13.88 7.08
C PRO A 133 19.02 -12.59 7.37
N TYR A 134 19.37 -11.48 6.71
CA TYR A 134 18.79 -10.18 6.95
C TYR A 134 17.74 -9.76 5.90
N LEU A 135 17.43 -10.60 4.90
CA LEU A 135 16.47 -10.25 3.86
C LEU A 135 15.07 -9.98 4.41
N CYS A 136 14.55 -10.86 5.26
CA CYS A 136 13.24 -10.67 5.89
C CYS A 136 13.16 -9.38 6.74
N PRO A 137 14.05 -9.15 7.72
CA PRO A 137 14.00 -7.91 8.50
C PRO A 137 14.28 -6.67 7.66
N LEU A 138 15.11 -6.77 6.61
CA LEU A 138 15.33 -5.68 5.65
C LEU A 138 14.02 -5.29 4.96
N TRP A 139 13.31 -6.23 4.35
CA TRP A 139 12.09 -5.93 3.60
C TRP A 139 10.98 -5.39 4.51
N LEU A 140 10.84 -5.91 5.73
CA LEU A 140 9.98 -5.31 6.74
C LEU A 140 10.42 -3.88 7.11
N GLY A 141 11.72 -3.64 7.25
CA GLY A 141 12.28 -2.32 7.59
C GLY A 141 12.09 -1.28 6.49
N VAL A 142 12.34 -1.67 5.23
CA VAL A 142 12.11 -0.85 4.04
C VAL A 142 10.63 -0.48 3.94
N SER A 143 9.73 -1.46 4.12
CA SER A 143 8.28 -1.20 4.15
C SER A 143 7.88 -0.33 5.33
N ALA A 144 8.40 -0.59 6.54
CA ALA A 144 8.13 0.23 7.71
C ALA A 144 8.48 1.70 7.46
N LEU A 145 9.68 1.96 6.93
CA LEU A 145 10.12 3.30 6.58
C LEU A 145 9.22 3.94 5.53
N GLY A 146 8.86 3.21 4.47
CA GLY A 146 7.92 3.68 3.45
C GLY A 146 6.55 4.06 4.03
N TYR A 147 5.99 3.22 4.91
CA TYR A 147 4.72 3.50 5.58
C TYR A 147 4.80 4.68 6.55
N LEU A 148 5.89 4.82 7.30
CA LEU A 148 6.10 5.97 8.18
C LEU A 148 6.19 7.28 7.38
N ILE A 149 6.99 7.28 6.31
CA ILE A 149 7.10 8.42 5.38
C ILE A 149 5.73 8.77 4.79
N THR A 150 4.99 7.77 4.34
CA THR A 150 3.65 7.94 3.76
C THR A 150 2.66 8.47 4.80
N GLY A 151 2.71 7.96 6.04
CA GLY A 151 1.89 8.42 7.15
C GLY A 151 2.17 9.87 7.52
N LEU A 152 3.44 10.28 7.59
CA LEU A 152 3.82 11.68 7.78
C LEU A 152 3.35 12.56 6.62
N GLY A 153 3.56 12.09 5.38
CA GLY A 153 3.17 12.81 4.18
C GLY A 153 1.67 13.05 4.09
N MET A 154 0.86 12.03 4.37
CA MET A 154 -0.61 12.10 4.33
C MET A 154 -1.23 12.62 5.62
N ARG A 155 -0.42 12.76 6.69
CA ARG A 155 -0.88 12.94 8.07
C ARG A 155 -1.87 11.86 8.50
N SER A 156 -1.59 10.62 8.11
CA SER A 156 -2.41 9.44 8.35
C SER A 156 -1.88 8.64 9.52
N ARG A 157 -2.72 8.38 10.53
CA ARG A 157 -2.37 7.48 11.63
C ARG A 157 -2.39 6.03 11.17
N ALA A 158 -3.26 5.67 10.23
CA ALA A 158 -3.35 4.31 9.71
C ALA A 158 -1.99 3.85 9.17
N PHE A 159 -1.34 4.68 8.35
CA PHE A 159 -0.03 4.37 7.78
C PHE A 159 1.09 4.36 8.83
N LEU A 160 1.02 5.22 9.86
CA LEU A 160 1.96 5.17 10.98
C LEU A 160 1.83 3.86 11.78
N VAL A 161 0.59 3.42 12.04
CA VAL A 161 0.30 2.14 12.72
C VAL A 161 0.78 0.97 11.88
N VAL A 162 0.55 0.98 10.57
CA VAL A 162 1.07 -0.07 9.67
C VAL A 162 2.61 -0.07 9.66
N GLY A 163 3.25 1.09 9.66
CA GLY A 163 4.72 1.18 9.78
C GLY A 163 5.22 0.58 11.09
N ALA A 164 4.59 0.91 12.21
CA ALA A 164 4.91 0.31 13.51
C ALA A 164 4.66 -1.20 13.54
N TRP A 165 3.61 -1.68 12.89
CA TRP A 165 3.30 -3.11 12.76
C TRP A 165 4.41 -3.87 12.04
N HIS A 166 5.04 -3.28 11.01
CA HIS A 166 6.20 -3.89 10.35
C HIS A 166 7.42 -3.93 11.26
N LEU A 167 7.68 -2.89 12.06
CA LEU A 167 8.76 -2.89 13.06
C LEU A 167 8.55 -3.96 14.13
N ILE A 168 7.31 -4.14 14.60
CA ILE A 168 6.94 -5.25 15.50
C ILE A 168 7.22 -6.58 14.81
N GLY A 169 6.87 -6.71 13.52
CA GLY A 169 7.22 -7.88 12.71
C GLY A 169 8.71 -8.21 12.75
N ILE A 170 9.60 -7.21 12.64
CA ILE A 170 11.06 -7.41 12.75
C ILE A 170 11.44 -8.00 14.12
N VAL A 171 10.87 -7.47 15.19
CA VAL A 171 11.14 -7.96 16.56
C VAL A 171 10.63 -9.39 16.75
N LEU A 172 9.52 -9.75 16.10
CA LEU A 172 8.93 -11.09 16.21
C LEU A 172 9.59 -12.13 15.30
N LEU A 173 10.28 -11.72 14.23
CA LEU A 173 10.89 -12.64 13.25
C LEU A 173 11.79 -13.73 13.86
N PRO A 174 12.67 -13.45 14.84
CA PRO A 174 13.51 -14.48 15.46
C PRO A 174 12.70 -15.64 16.07
N HIS A 175 11.45 -15.40 16.46
CA HIS A 175 10.57 -16.41 17.06
C HIS A 175 9.84 -17.29 16.05
N THR A 176 9.99 -17.01 14.74
CA THR A 176 9.29 -17.74 13.67
C THR A 176 10.11 -18.93 13.13
N GLY A 177 11.36 -19.08 13.55
CA GLY A 177 12.23 -20.19 13.14
C GLY A 177 12.39 -20.28 11.61
N GLY A 178 12.11 -21.44 11.03
CA GLY A 178 12.19 -21.64 9.56
C GLY A 178 11.08 -20.94 8.75
N TRP A 179 10.10 -20.30 9.40
CA TRP A 179 8.93 -19.67 8.76
C TRP A 179 9.07 -18.16 8.54
N GLN A 180 10.29 -17.64 8.57
CA GLN A 180 10.56 -16.20 8.48
C GLN A 180 10.05 -15.57 7.18
N TYR A 181 10.19 -16.25 6.04
CA TYR A 181 9.71 -15.73 4.75
C TYR A 181 8.19 -15.64 4.71
N LEU A 182 7.49 -16.71 5.10
CA LEU A 182 6.03 -16.69 5.17
C LEU A 182 5.52 -15.63 6.14
N SER A 183 6.12 -15.52 7.33
CA SER A 183 5.72 -14.55 8.35
C SER A 183 5.90 -13.11 7.84
N THR A 184 7.00 -12.85 7.13
CA THR A 184 7.27 -11.55 6.49
C THR A 184 6.24 -11.25 5.41
N GLY A 185 6.00 -12.19 4.50
CA GLY A 185 4.97 -12.07 3.46
C GLY A 185 3.58 -11.83 4.03
N ALA A 186 3.20 -12.55 5.11
CA ALA A 186 1.91 -12.40 5.76
C ALA A 186 1.73 -11.00 6.38
N VAL A 187 2.74 -10.47 7.06
CA VAL A 187 2.71 -9.10 7.62
C VAL A 187 2.54 -8.06 6.50
N MET A 188 3.34 -8.17 5.45
CA MET A 188 3.36 -7.20 4.35
C MET A 188 2.09 -7.27 3.49
N THR A 189 1.71 -8.47 3.02
CA THR A 189 0.49 -8.69 2.24
C THR A 189 -0.75 -8.36 3.06
N GLY A 190 -0.84 -8.83 4.31
CA GLY A 190 -1.98 -8.56 5.18
C GLY A 190 -2.20 -7.07 5.40
N SER A 191 -1.13 -6.31 5.62
CA SER A 191 -1.20 -4.85 5.75
C SER A 191 -1.75 -4.19 4.49
N LEU A 192 -1.27 -4.58 3.31
CA LEU A 192 -1.74 -4.03 2.03
C LEU A 192 -3.20 -4.36 1.76
N LEU A 193 -3.63 -5.60 2.03
CA LEU A 193 -5.02 -6.00 1.86
C LEU A 193 -5.96 -5.22 2.79
N VAL A 194 -5.58 -5.04 4.06
CA VAL A 194 -6.34 -4.20 5.01
C VAL A 194 -6.44 -2.76 4.50
N LEU A 195 -5.34 -2.18 3.99
CA LEU A 195 -5.33 -0.84 3.41
C LEU A 195 -6.13 -0.73 2.12
N SER A 196 -6.28 -1.82 1.35
CA SER A 196 -7.10 -1.85 0.14
C SER A 196 -8.59 -2.04 0.41
N GLU A 197 -8.95 -2.67 1.52
CA GLU A 197 -10.35 -2.96 1.88
C GLU A 197 -10.96 -1.85 2.74
N MET A 198 -10.16 -1.25 3.61
CA MET A 198 -10.60 -0.22 4.54
C MET A 198 -10.23 1.18 4.04
N GLN A 199 -11.08 2.15 4.32
CA GLN A 199 -10.72 3.55 4.15
C GLN A 199 -9.91 4.02 5.37
N TRP A 200 -8.78 4.64 5.11
CA TRP A 200 -7.83 5.13 6.10
C TRP A 200 -7.98 6.64 6.32
N ASP A 201 -7.53 7.11 7.49
CA ASP A 201 -7.56 8.53 7.82
C ASP A 201 -6.52 9.33 7.02
N MET A 202 -6.93 10.46 6.45
CA MET A 202 -6.06 11.36 5.69
C MET A 202 -6.36 12.81 6.08
N ARG A 203 -5.37 13.69 5.88
CA ARG A 203 -5.61 15.13 5.90
C ARG A 203 -6.78 15.52 4.96
N PRO A 204 -7.49 16.63 5.23
CA PRO A 204 -8.50 17.15 4.30
C PRO A 204 -7.89 17.46 2.93
N PRO A 205 -8.70 17.41 1.84
CA PRO A 205 -8.25 17.75 0.50
C PRO A 205 -7.61 19.16 0.47
N ILE A 206 -6.51 19.27 -0.25
CA ILE A 206 -5.83 20.56 -0.44
C ILE A 206 -6.40 21.21 -1.70
N ASP A 207 -6.80 22.49 -1.62
CA ASP A 207 -7.22 23.23 -2.80
C ASP A 207 -6.02 23.46 -3.74
N PHE A 208 -6.09 22.90 -4.95
CA PHE A 208 -5.00 23.00 -5.92
C PHE A 208 -5.50 23.16 -7.36
N ASN A 209 -4.69 23.85 -8.18
CA ASN A 209 -4.98 24.18 -9.58
C ASN A 209 -4.94 22.99 -10.55
N ALA A 210 -4.65 21.77 -10.07
CA ALA A 210 -4.70 20.58 -10.92
C ALA A 210 -6.13 20.15 -11.28
N LEU A 211 -7.13 20.58 -10.48
CA LEU A 211 -8.54 20.32 -10.74
C LEU A 211 -9.21 21.55 -11.37
N THR A 212 -10.12 21.32 -12.31
CA THR A 212 -10.99 22.37 -12.86
C THR A 212 -11.96 22.88 -11.80
N VAL A 213 -12.59 24.03 -12.04
CA VAL A 213 -13.55 24.62 -11.10
C VAL A 213 -14.72 23.67 -10.83
N GLU A 214 -15.20 23.00 -11.87
CA GLU A 214 -16.30 22.03 -11.79
C GLU A 214 -15.89 20.81 -10.94
N GLN A 215 -14.67 20.30 -11.12
CA GLN A 215 -14.14 19.19 -10.33
C GLN A 215 -13.97 19.56 -8.85
N LYS A 216 -13.55 20.80 -8.56
CA LYS A 216 -13.47 21.29 -7.18
C LYS A 216 -14.85 21.40 -6.55
N HIS A 217 -15.83 21.94 -7.27
CA HIS A 217 -17.21 22.02 -6.80
C HIS A 217 -17.79 20.62 -6.53
N PHE A 218 -17.48 19.65 -7.41
CA PHE A 218 -17.84 18.26 -7.19
C PHE A 218 -17.26 17.70 -5.88
N ASN A 219 -15.97 17.90 -5.60
CA ASN A 219 -15.34 17.44 -4.35
C ASN A 219 -15.97 18.08 -3.11
N GLN A 220 -16.31 19.37 -3.17
CA GLN A 220 -17.00 20.07 -2.09
C GLN A 220 -18.37 19.44 -1.80
N GLU A 221 -19.12 19.10 -2.84
CA GLU A 221 -20.40 18.42 -2.72
C GLU A 221 -20.25 17.02 -2.08
N GLN A 222 -19.27 16.23 -2.53
CA GLN A 222 -19.00 14.92 -1.94
C GLN A 222 -18.60 15.03 -0.47
N HIS A 223 -17.85 16.06 -0.09
CA HIS A 223 -17.51 16.32 1.30
C HIS A 223 -18.74 16.74 2.14
N ARG A 224 -19.67 17.51 1.57
CA ARG A 224 -20.97 17.82 2.22
C ARG A 224 -21.77 16.54 2.47
N LEU A 225 -21.90 15.68 1.46
CA LEU A 225 -22.60 14.40 1.58
C LEU A 225 -21.98 13.49 2.66
N ARG A 226 -20.64 13.46 2.75
CA ARG A 226 -19.92 12.69 3.80
C ARG A 226 -20.24 13.19 5.21
N ARG A 227 -20.41 14.51 5.41
CA ARG A 227 -20.76 15.06 6.72
C ARG A 227 -22.19 14.71 7.12
N LEU A 228 -23.13 14.88 6.19
CA LEU A 228 -24.53 14.52 6.41
C LEU A 228 -24.70 13.03 6.72
N ALA A 229 -23.97 12.16 6.03
CA ALA A 229 -24.03 10.71 6.27
C ALA A 229 -23.52 10.30 7.66
N VAL A 230 -22.61 11.08 8.26
CA VAL A 230 -22.09 10.84 9.62
C VAL A 230 -23.06 11.34 10.69
N GLU A 231 -23.86 12.38 10.40
CA GLU A 231 -24.87 12.90 11.33
C GLU A 231 -26.12 12.00 11.45
N VAL A 232 -26.30 11.06 10.50
CA VAL A 232 -27.45 10.14 10.45
C VAL A 232 -27.14 8.76 11.06
N GLN A 233 -25.87 8.48 11.39
CA GLN A 233 -25.42 7.22 12.03
C GLN A 233 -25.26 7.39 13.54
#